data_AF-A0A2T7NXY5-F1
#
_entry.id   AF-A0A2T7NXY5-F1
#
_cell.length_a   1.000
_cell.length_b   1.000
_cell.length_c   1.000
_cell.angle_alpha   90.00
_cell.angle_beta   90.00
_cell.angle_gamma   90.00
#
_symmetry.space_group_name_H-M   'P 1'
#
loop_
_entity.id
_entity.type
_entity.pdbx_description
1 polymer ?
#
loop_
_entity_poly.entity_id
_entity_poly.type
_entity_poly.pdbx_seq_one_letter_code
_entity_poly.pdbx_strand_id
1 'polypeptide(L)'
;MAGECEEDDYMSDAILQQCEDKRPGLVFSSKIAKQFEQEKKQKVSNEKSKVKSKKQVEEEKRTEGLSTAISNENKGFALLQKMGYKPGMVIGKHGTGRAEPVPIEIKSNRCGLGTEAEAKRRREEMQAMRAKMATKRQRLEANQKHTFLQRLNEKFTSKNVEKDLKTSQAACYQLDIECGYDKPVESFHWPSHCLLEKKQGVNDEDTEEEVVEEEDEDQCLLSEEEKLETLTKYLRTTYFYCNWCGTKYKDLEDLNTNCPGDTADVHE
;
A
#
# COMPACT_ATOMS: atom_id res chain seq x y z
N MET A 1 -13.63 30.22 -5.60
CA MET A 1 -14.64 29.16 -5.37
C MET A 1 -14.18 27.95 -6.15
N ALA A 2 -13.46 27.05 -5.50
CA ALA A 2 -13.05 25.78 -6.09
C ALA A 2 -14.18 24.77 -5.82
N GLY A 3 -14.74 24.21 -6.87
CA GLY A 3 -15.67 23.09 -6.76
C GLY A 3 -14.88 21.83 -6.46
N GLU A 4 -15.07 21.26 -5.28
CA GLU A 4 -14.74 19.88 -5.01
C GLU A 4 -15.63 19.01 -5.89
N CYS A 5 -15.03 18.32 -6.85
CA CYS A 5 -15.68 17.21 -7.52
C CYS A 5 -15.85 16.09 -6.48
N GLU A 6 -17.07 15.92 -5.96
CA GLU A 6 -17.49 14.75 -5.20
C GLU A 6 -17.43 13.52 -6.13
N GLU A 7 -16.23 12.95 -6.30
CA GLU A 7 -16.11 11.60 -6.86
C GLU A 7 -16.66 10.64 -5.81
N ASP A 8 -17.87 10.13 -6.06
CA ASP A 8 -18.52 9.12 -5.20
C ASP A 8 -17.52 7.98 -4.90
N ASP A 9 -17.09 7.88 -3.64
CA ASP A 9 -16.17 6.83 -3.16
C ASP A 9 -16.67 5.48 -3.67
N TYR A 10 -15.82 4.80 -4.45
CA TYR A 10 -16.11 3.55 -5.15
C TYR A 10 -16.58 2.42 -4.20
N MET A 11 -16.44 2.60 -2.89
CA MET A 11 -16.92 1.67 -1.86
C MET A 11 -18.08 2.22 -0.99
N SER A 12 -18.68 3.35 -1.38
CA SER A 12 -19.81 3.95 -0.66
C SER A 12 -21.13 3.20 -0.89
N ASP A 13 -22.01 3.27 0.11
CA ASP A 13 -23.34 2.63 0.09
C ASP A 13 -24.26 3.20 -1.01
N ALA A 14 -23.95 4.40 -1.52
CA ALA A 14 -24.67 5.04 -2.62
C ALA A 14 -24.56 4.24 -3.94
N ILE A 15 -23.40 3.63 -4.21
CA ILE A 15 -23.19 2.78 -5.39
C ILE A 15 -23.84 1.41 -5.19
N LEU A 16 -23.79 0.85 -3.98
CA LEU A 16 -24.43 -0.43 -3.65
C LEU A 16 -25.96 -0.37 -3.72
N GLN A 17 -26.58 0.77 -3.40
CA GLN A 17 -28.03 0.97 -3.53
C GLN A 17 -28.48 1.13 -4.99
N GLN A 18 -27.59 1.59 -5.89
CA GLN A 18 -27.86 1.67 -7.33
C GLN A 18 -27.73 0.32 -8.04
N CYS A 19 -26.95 -0.61 -7.49
CA CYS A 19 -26.91 -1.98 -7.97
C CYS A 19 -28.20 -2.73 -7.58
N GLU A 20 -28.89 -3.27 -8.57
CA GLU A 20 -29.98 -4.21 -8.31
C GLU A 20 -29.42 -5.41 -7.51
N ASP A 21 -29.99 -5.70 -6.33
CA ASP A 21 -29.57 -6.81 -5.44
C ASP A 21 -29.89 -8.19 -6.07
N LYS A 22 -29.20 -8.52 -7.15
CA LYS A 22 -29.28 -9.79 -7.87
C LYS A 22 -28.28 -10.77 -7.25
N ARG A 23 -28.53 -11.21 -6.02
CA ARG A 23 -27.71 -12.26 -5.39
C ARG A 23 -27.85 -13.56 -6.19
N PRO A 24 -26.81 -14.01 -6.91
CA PRO A 24 -26.87 -15.28 -7.59
C PRO A 24 -26.92 -16.38 -6.53
N GLY A 25 -27.98 -17.18 -6.51
CA GLY A 25 -27.98 -18.44 -5.77
C GLY A 25 -28.98 -18.64 -4.63
N LEU A 26 -29.78 -17.65 -4.22
CA LEU A 26 -30.57 -17.79 -2.97
C LEU A 26 -32.10 -17.68 -3.06
N VAL A 27 -32.68 -17.33 -4.21
CA VAL A 27 -34.16 -17.19 -4.33
C VAL A 27 -34.68 -17.65 -5.70
N PHE A 28 -34.45 -18.91 -6.08
CA PHE A 28 -34.97 -19.46 -7.34
C PHE A 28 -36.47 -19.83 -7.30
N SER A 29 -37.12 -19.78 -6.13
CA SER A 29 -38.55 -20.05 -6.00
C SER A 29 -39.30 -18.77 -5.65
N SER A 30 -40.29 -18.41 -6.48
CA SER A 30 -41.24 -17.32 -6.21
C SER A 30 -41.85 -17.41 -4.81
N LYS A 31 -42.01 -18.62 -4.26
CA LYS A 31 -42.49 -18.83 -2.89
C LYS A 31 -41.50 -18.33 -1.83
N ILE A 32 -40.21 -18.56 -2.01
CA ILE A 32 -39.15 -18.14 -1.07
C ILE A 32 -38.99 -16.62 -1.10
N ALA A 33 -39.01 -16.00 -2.29
CA ALA A 33 -38.98 -14.54 -2.43
C ALA A 33 -40.16 -13.87 -1.71
N LYS A 34 -41.38 -14.40 -1.91
CA LYS A 34 -42.59 -13.92 -1.19
C LYS A 34 -42.50 -14.10 0.32
N GLN A 35 -41.94 -15.21 0.81
CA GLN A 35 -41.72 -15.43 2.25
C GLN A 35 -40.74 -14.40 2.82
N PHE A 36 -39.64 -14.11 2.14
CA PHE A 36 -38.65 -13.13 2.60
C PHE A 36 -39.23 -11.71 2.65
N GLU A 37 -40.06 -11.35 1.65
CA GLU A 37 -40.77 -10.07 1.62
C GLU A 37 -41.81 -9.96 2.74
N GLN A 38 -42.56 -11.05 3.00
CA GLN A 38 -43.49 -11.13 4.13
C GLN A 38 -42.75 -11.03 5.47
N GLU A 39 -41.61 -11.70 5.64
CA GLU A 39 -40.79 -11.64 6.84
C GLU A 39 -40.21 -10.24 7.04
N LYS A 40 -39.74 -9.56 5.97
CA LYS A 40 -39.34 -8.14 6.02
C LYS A 40 -40.49 -7.24 6.47
N LYS A 41 -41.68 -7.38 5.87
CA LYS A 41 -42.89 -6.61 6.26
C LYS A 41 -43.27 -6.88 7.72
N GLN A 42 -43.18 -8.14 8.16
CA GLN A 42 -43.46 -8.53 9.54
C GLN A 42 -42.43 -7.96 10.52
N LYS A 43 -41.14 -7.98 10.18
CA LYS A 43 -40.07 -7.33 10.97
C LYS A 43 -40.30 -5.83 11.12
N VAL A 44 -40.58 -5.13 10.02
CA VAL A 44 -40.89 -3.69 10.04
C VAL A 44 -42.16 -3.39 10.85
N SER A 45 -43.20 -4.22 10.72
CA SER A 45 -44.44 -4.07 11.51
C SER A 45 -44.19 -4.32 13.01
N ASN A 46 -43.40 -5.34 13.36
CA ASN A 46 -43.00 -5.65 14.73
C ASN A 46 -42.16 -4.53 15.35
N GLU A 47 -41.25 -3.93 14.57
CA GLU A 47 -40.47 -2.77 14.99
C GLU A 47 -41.35 -1.55 15.23
N LYS A 48 -42.33 -1.28 14.36
CA LYS A 48 -43.30 -0.18 14.51
C LYS A 48 -44.26 -0.38 15.68
N SER A 49 -44.64 -1.63 15.95
CA SER A 49 -45.55 -1.99 17.05
C SER A 49 -44.85 -2.16 18.40
N LYS A 50 -43.52 -2.02 18.43
CA LYS A 50 -42.72 -2.15 19.64
C LYS A 50 -43.04 -0.99 20.59
N VAL A 51 -43.74 -1.29 21.67
CA VAL A 51 -44.00 -0.32 22.74
C VAL A 51 -42.68 0.03 23.42
N LYS A 52 -42.37 1.33 23.48
CA LYS A 52 -41.19 1.84 24.17
C LYS A 52 -41.25 1.48 25.65
N SER A 53 -40.08 1.22 26.25
CA SER A 53 -40.01 0.96 27.69
C SER A 53 -40.46 2.19 28.49
N LYS A 54 -41.09 1.98 29.66
CA LYS A 54 -41.49 3.09 30.56
C LYS A 54 -40.33 4.05 30.85
N LYS A 55 -39.11 3.52 31.00
CA LYS A 55 -37.89 4.31 31.21
C LYS A 55 -37.58 5.24 30.04
N GLN A 56 -37.73 4.76 28.80
CA GLN A 56 -37.50 5.55 27.59
C GLN A 56 -38.56 6.65 27.44
N VAL A 57 -39.83 6.33 27.71
CA VAL A 57 -40.92 7.30 27.64
C VAL A 57 -40.76 8.41 28.69
N GLU A 58 -40.32 8.07 29.91
CA GLU A 58 -40.03 9.04 30.96
C GLU A 58 -38.85 9.94 30.60
N GLU A 59 -37.79 9.37 30.02
CA GLU A 59 -36.62 10.12 29.56
C GLU A 59 -36.97 11.08 28.42
N GLU A 60 -37.72 10.64 27.41
CA GLU A 60 -38.21 11.46 26.30
C GLU A 60 -39.10 12.61 26.81
N LYS A 61 -40.09 12.32 27.66
CA LYS A 61 -40.94 13.37 28.24
C LYS A 61 -40.16 14.36 29.10
N ARG A 62 -39.12 13.89 29.78
CA ARG A 62 -38.23 14.75 30.58
C ARG A 62 -37.39 15.65 29.69
N THR A 63 -36.80 15.13 28.60
CA THR A 63 -36.00 15.96 27.69
C THR A 63 -36.87 16.96 26.94
N GLU A 64 -38.08 16.56 26.52
CA GLU A 64 -39.10 17.44 25.94
C GLU A 64 -39.54 18.54 26.93
N GLY A 65 -39.78 18.18 28.18
CA GLY A 65 -40.16 19.13 29.22
C GLY A 65 -39.05 20.11 29.62
N LEU A 66 -37.78 19.67 29.57
CA LEU A 66 -36.63 20.52 29.83
C LEU A 66 -36.28 21.44 28.65
N SER A 67 -36.57 21.02 27.41
CA SER A 67 -36.32 21.83 26.21
C SER A 67 -37.43 22.83 25.91
N THR A 68 -38.66 22.55 26.34
CA THR A 68 -39.81 23.41 26.06
C THR A 68 -39.88 24.56 27.07
N ALA A 69 -39.83 25.79 26.57
CA ALA A 69 -40.05 26.98 27.39
C ALA A 69 -41.49 27.00 27.96
N ILE A 70 -41.63 27.53 29.18
CA ILE A 70 -42.95 27.66 29.82
C ILE A 70 -43.84 28.59 28.97
N SER A 71 -45.05 28.15 28.63
CA SER A 71 -45.99 28.94 27.83
C SER A 71 -46.60 30.12 28.61
N ASN A 72 -47.06 31.15 27.89
CA ASN A 72 -47.72 32.33 28.48
C ASN A 72 -49.04 31.98 29.20
N GLU A 73 -49.65 30.83 28.89
CA GLU A 73 -50.85 30.33 29.54
C GLU A 73 -50.58 29.86 30.98
N ASN A 74 -49.32 29.55 31.31
CA ASN A 74 -48.95 29.15 32.65
C ASN A 74 -49.11 30.33 33.62
N LYS A 75 -49.92 30.13 34.66
CA LYS A 75 -50.17 31.12 35.72
C LYS A 75 -48.88 31.67 36.34
N GLY A 76 -47.84 30.85 36.45
CA GLY A 76 -46.53 31.27 36.96
C GLY A 76 -45.85 32.28 36.05
N PHE A 77 -45.86 32.05 34.74
CA PHE A 77 -45.32 32.98 33.75
C PHE A 77 -46.12 34.30 33.73
N ALA A 78 -47.46 34.22 33.78
CA ALA A 78 -48.32 35.39 33.87
C ALA A 78 -48.06 36.23 35.13
N LEU A 79 -47.75 35.59 36.27
CA LEU A 79 -47.35 36.29 37.49
C LEU A 79 -45.99 36.98 37.33
N LEU A 80 -44.99 36.28 36.79
CA LEU A 80 -43.67 36.85 36.47
C LEU A 80 -43.80 38.09 35.57
N GLN A 81 -44.62 38.00 34.52
CA GLN A 81 -44.85 39.11 33.60
C GLN A 81 -45.48 40.33 34.31
N LYS A 82 -46.43 40.11 35.23
CA LYS A 82 -47.02 41.17 36.06
C LYS A 82 -46.01 41.82 37.01
N MET A 83 -44.99 41.07 37.44
CA MET A 83 -43.89 41.59 38.26
C MET A 83 -42.78 42.27 37.43
N GLY A 84 -42.99 42.45 36.11
CA GLY A 84 -42.06 43.16 35.23
C GLY A 84 -41.04 42.28 34.51
N TYR A 85 -41.18 40.95 34.59
CA TYR A 85 -40.35 40.03 33.80
C TYR A 85 -40.74 40.10 32.32
N LYS A 86 -39.76 40.27 31.43
CA LYS A 86 -39.92 40.11 29.98
C LYS A 86 -39.13 38.87 29.51
N PRO A 87 -39.61 38.11 28.51
CA PRO A 87 -38.87 36.99 27.96
C PRO A 87 -37.43 37.41 27.60
N GLY A 88 -36.43 36.69 28.11
CA GLY A 88 -35.01 37.00 27.89
C GLY A 88 -34.38 37.95 28.91
N MET A 89 -35.13 38.47 29.90
CA MET A 89 -34.55 39.22 31.01
C MET A 89 -33.98 38.29 32.08
N VAL A 90 -32.80 38.65 32.58
CA VAL A 90 -32.18 38.04 33.75
C VAL A 90 -32.74 38.66 35.03
N ILE A 91 -33.01 37.83 36.03
CA ILE A 91 -33.59 38.27 37.31
C ILE A 91 -32.48 38.85 38.20
N GLY A 92 -32.76 39.98 38.87
CA GLY A 92 -31.87 40.62 39.85
C GLY A 92 -31.69 42.12 39.61
N LYS A 93 -31.35 42.87 40.67
CA LYS A 93 -31.26 44.35 40.65
C LYS A 93 -30.33 44.91 39.55
N HIS A 94 -29.27 44.17 39.23
CA HIS A 94 -28.30 44.50 38.18
C HIS A 94 -28.29 43.47 37.04
N GLY A 95 -29.29 42.59 36.95
CA GLY A 95 -29.29 41.50 35.97
C GLY A 95 -28.21 40.45 36.19
N THR A 96 -27.79 40.22 37.44
CA THR A 96 -26.72 39.26 37.79
C THR A 96 -27.18 37.80 37.84
N GLY A 97 -28.47 37.53 37.65
CA GLY A 97 -29.00 36.16 37.64
C GLY A 97 -28.64 35.40 36.36
N ARG A 98 -28.70 34.07 36.42
CA ARG A 98 -28.58 33.22 35.22
C ARG A 98 -29.84 33.32 34.37
N ALA A 99 -29.66 33.43 33.05
CA ALA A 99 -30.75 33.39 32.07
C ALA A 99 -31.26 31.96 31.84
N GLU A 100 -30.36 30.98 31.94
CA GLU A 100 -30.63 29.58 31.66
C GLU A 100 -30.68 28.74 32.95
N PRO A 101 -31.58 27.75 33.03
CA PRO A 101 -31.65 26.85 34.17
C PRO A 101 -30.37 26.01 34.28
N VAL A 102 -30.05 25.58 35.51
CA VAL A 102 -28.88 24.72 35.74
C VAL A 102 -29.12 23.36 35.08
N PRO A 103 -28.19 22.87 34.24
CA PRO A 103 -28.33 21.57 33.59
C PRO A 103 -28.31 20.45 34.63
N ILE A 104 -29.18 19.46 34.46
CA ILE A 104 -29.33 18.32 35.36
C ILE A 104 -28.77 17.08 34.65
N GLU A 105 -27.66 16.54 35.16
CA GLU A 105 -27.10 15.26 34.72
C GLU A 105 -27.65 14.13 35.59
N ILE A 106 -28.56 13.32 35.03
CA ILE A 106 -29.08 12.13 35.71
C ILE A 106 -28.14 10.96 35.45
N LYS A 107 -27.44 10.51 36.49
CA LYS A 107 -26.58 9.34 36.42
C LYS A 107 -27.43 8.07 36.36
N SER A 108 -27.53 7.48 35.17
CA SER A 108 -28.29 6.24 34.93
C SER A 108 -27.51 4.96 35.29
N ASN A 109 -26.20 5.09 35.55
CA ASN A 109 -25.29 4.00 35.82
C ASN A 109 -25.11 3.77 37.33
N ARG A 110 -25.00 2.49 37.75
CA ARG A 110 -24.70 2.09 39.13
C ARG A 110 -23.20 2.14 39.48
N CYS A 111 -22.38 2.73 38.62
CA CYS A 111 -20.94 2.85 38.84
C CYS A 111 -20.61 3.95 39.86
N GLY A 112 -19.47 3.85 40.54
CA GLY A 112 -19.01 4.88 41.48
C GLY A 112 -18.80 6.23 40.80
N LEU A 113 -18.94 7.35 41.52
CA LEU A 113 -18.52 8.66 41.00
C LEU A 113 -17.01 8.62 40.71
N GLY A 114 -16.58 9.12 39.55
CA GLY A 114 -15.18 9.10 39.08
C GLY A 114 -14.75 7.86 38.27
N THR A 115 -15.46 6.74 38.37
CA THR A 115 -15.09 5.48 37.65
C THR A 115 -15.21 5.59 36.13
N GLU A 116 -16.10 6.45 35.63
CA GLU A 116 -16.33 6.64 34.21
C GLU A 116 -15.17 7.35 33.51
N ALA A 117 -14.55 8.33 34.18
CA ALA A 117 -13.37 9.01 33.67
C ALA A 117 -12.17 8.06 33.57
N GLU A 118 -11.97 7.22 34.58
CA GLU A 118 -10.89 6.23 34.56
C GLU A 118 -11.14 5.11 33.54
N ALA A 119 -12.38 4.65 33.39
CA ALA A 119 -12.75 3.70 32.36
C ALA A 119 -12.57 4.27 30.94
N LYS A 120 -12.89 5.56 30.74
CA LYS A 120 -12.64 6.26 29.48
C LYS A 120 -11.15 6.32 29.16
N ARG A 121 -10.32 6.76 30.12
CA ARG A 121 -8.85 6.80 29.97
C ARG A 121 -8.29 5.42 29.62
N ARG A 122 -8.69 4.37 30.35
CA ARG A 122 -8.24 2.99 30.10
C ARG A 122 -8.65 2.48 28.72
N ARG A 123 -9.83 2.88 28.21
CA ARG A 123 -10.30 2.51 26.87
C ARG A 123 -9.48 3.21 25.78
N GLU A 124 -9.18 4.49 25.96
CA GLU A 124 -8.35 5.27 25.04
C GLU A 124 -6.91 4.73 24.98
N GLU A 125 -6.32 4.41 26.14
CA GLU A 125 -4.99 3.77 26.21
C GLU A 125 -4.96 2.42 25.48
N MET A 126 -5.99 1.58 25.68
CA MET A 126 -6.10 0.29 24.99
C MET A 126 -6.30 0.46 23.48
N GLN A 127 -7.09 1.43 23.05
CA GLN A 127 -7.27 1.75 21.63
C GLN A 127 -5.97 2.25 21.00
N ALA A 128 -5.24 3.14 21.67
CA ALA A 128 -3.94 3.63 21.23
C ALA A 128 -2.91 2.49 21.13
N MET A 129 -2.87 1.59 22.11
CA MET A 129 -2.02 0.40 22.07
C MET A 129 -2.38 -0.52 20.90
N ARG A 130 -3.68 -0.77 20.67
CA ARG A 130 -4.16 -1.58 19.55
C ARG A 130 -3.81 -0.94 18.20
N ALA A 131 -3.94 0.37 18.07
CA ALA A 131 -3.55 1.11 16.86
C ALA A 131 -2.05 0.98 16.59
N LYS A 132 -1.20 1.17 17.62
CA LYS A 132 0.26 0.98 17.51
C LYS A 132 0.65 -0.45 17.11
N MET A 133 -0.03 -1.47 17.65
CA MET A 133 0.22 -2.86 17.26
C MET A 133 -0.23 -3.13 15.82
N ALA A 134 -1.33 -2.54 15.37
CA ALA A 134 -1.82 -2.68 14.00
C ALA A 134 -0.85 -2.06 12.99
N THR A 135 -0.35 -0.85 13.23
CA THR A 135 0.64 -0.22 12.36
C THR A 135 1.96 -0.99 12.33
N LYS A 136 2.42 -1.51 13.48
CA LYS A 136 3.61 -2.36 13.55
C LYS A 136 3.43 -3.64 12.73
N ARG A 137 2.25 -4.27 12.79
CA ARG A 137 1.93 -5.46 12.00
C ARG A 137 1.91 -5.16 10.50
N GLN A 138 1.27 -4.06 10.08
CA GLN A 138 1.24 -3.63 8.69
C GLN A 138 2.66 -3.38 8.16
N ARG A 139 3.52 -2.70 8.93
CA ARG A 139 4.93 -2.48 8.55
C ARG A 139 5.71 -3.78 8.40
N LEU A 140 5.50 -4.74 9.31
CA LEU A 140 6.16 -6.05 9.24
C LEU A 140 5.71 -6.83 8.00
N GLU A 141 4.42 -6.82 7.67
CA GLU A 141 3.89 -7.45 6.46
C GLU A 141 4.40 -6.77 5.18
N ALA A 142 4.46 -5.43 5.15
CA ALA A 142 5.01 -4.67 4.04
C ALA A 142 6.51 -4.98 3.84
N ASN A 143 7.29 -5.04 4.92
CA ASN A 143 8.69 -5.43 4.87
C ASN A 143 8.86 -6.86 4.34
N GLN A 144 8.03 -7.81 4.78
CA GLN A 144 8.07 -9.19 4.27
C GLN A 144 7.79 -9.24 2.76
N LYS A 145 6.75 -8.53 2.29
CA LYS A 145 6.42 -8.44 0.85
C LYS A 145 7.57 -7.81 0.06
N HIS A 146 8.14 -6.71 0.56
CA HIS A 146 9.27 -6.04 -0.07
C HIS A 146 10.48 -6.98 -0.19
N THR A 147 10.89 -7.64 0.90
CA THR A 147 12.03 -8.58 0.86
C THR A 147 11.81 -9.76 -0.08
N PHE A 148 10.56 -10.22 -0.24
CA PHE A 148 10.24 -11.29 -1.17
C PHE A 148 10.36 -10.84 -2.64
N LEU A 149 9.74 -9.71 -2.98
CA LEU A 149 9.82 -9.15 -4.34
C LEU A 149 11.25 -8.81 -4.73
N GLN A 150 12.03 -8.25 -3.79
CA GLN A 150 13.44 -7.95 -4.00
C GLN A 150 14.23 -9.22 -4.37
N ARG A 151 14.07 -10.32 -3.62
CA ARG A 151 14.75 -11.60 -3.96
C ARG A 151 14.33 -12.17 -5.32
N LEU A 152 13.09 -11.94 -5.74
CA LEU A 152 12.65 -12.37 -7.07
C LEU A 152 13.27 -11.50 -8.17
N ASN A 153 13.34 -10.19 -7.95
CA ASN A 153 13.96 -9.26 -8.87
C ASN A 153 15.46 -9.54 -9.01
N GLU A 154 16.18 -9.67 -7.89
CA GLU A 154 17.61 -10.04 -7.87
C GLU A 154 17.90 -11.32 -8.69
N LYS A 155 17.04 -12.34 -8.57
CA LYS A 155 17.19 -13.57 -9.37
C LYS A 155 16.97 -13.35 -10.86
N PHE A 156 16.11 -12.42 -11.24
CA PHE A 156 15.84 -12.10 -12.64
C PHE A 156 16.97 -11.24 -13.22
N THR A 157 17.43 -10.22 -12.48
CA THR A 157 18.53 -9.36 -12.89
C THR A 157 19.81 -10.15 -13.07
N SER A 158 20.19 -11.02 -12.12
CA SER A 158 21.37 -11.89 -12.29
C SER A 158 21.27 -12.76 -13.54
N LYS A 159 20.11 -13.35 -13.82
CA LYS A 159 19.90 -14.14 -15.04
C LYS A 159 19.98 -13.33 -16.32
N ASN A 160 19.57 -12.06 -16.29
CA ASN A 160 19.70 -11.18 -17.45
C ASN A 160 21.17 -10.80 -17.65
N VAL A 161 21.89 -10.45 -16.58
CA VAL A 161 23.34 -10.20 -16.61
C VAL A 161 24.09 -11.41 -17.17
N GLU A 162 23.78 -12.64 -16.74
CA GLU A 162 24.38 -13.85 -17.30
C GLU A 162 24.16 -14.01 -18.81
N LYS A 163 22.96 -13.69 -19.31
CA LYS A 163 22.64 -13.78 -20.74
C LYS A 163 23.39 -12.70 -21.54
N ASP A 164 23.40 -11.48 -21.02
CA ASP A 164 24.10 -10.36 -21.63
C ASP A 164 25.61 -10.59 -21.65
N LEU A 165 26.16 -11.23 -20.61
CA LEU A 165 27.56 -11.65 -20.57
C LEU A 165 27.85 -12.70 -21.64
N LYS A 166 27.02 -13.74 -21.76
CA LYS A 166 27.21 -14.79 -22.78
C LYS A 166 27.12 -14.25 -24.20
N THR A 167 26.17 -13.36 -24.46
CA THR A 167 26.01 -12.71 -25.79
C THR A 167 27.20 -11.81 -26.09
N SER A 168 27.64 -11.00 -25.12
CA SER A 168 28.83 -10.16 -25.25
C SER A 168 30.11 -10.98 -25.47
N GLN A 169 30.27 -12.11 -24.78
CA GLN A 169 31.41 -13.01 -24.95
C GLN A 169 31.45 -13.62 -26.35
N ALA A 170 30.29 -14.05 -26.86
CA ALA A 170 30.18 -14.59 -28.21
C ALA A 170 30.49 -13.51 -29.28
N ALA A 171 29.98 -12.29 -29.11
CA ALA A 171 30.29 -11.17 -29.99
C ALA A 171 31.78 -10.80 -29.95
N CYS A 172 32.38 -10.77 -28.75
CA CYS A 172 33.80 -10.52 -28.55
C CYS A 172 34.66 -11.55 -29.26
N TYR A 173 34.37 -12.84 -29.08
CA TYR A 173 35.08 -13.93 -29.76
C TYR A 173 35.04 -13.78 -31.28
N GLN A 174 33.86 -13.49 -31.84
CA GLN A 174 33.71 -13.32 -33.29
C GLN A 174 34.52 -12.12 -33.80
N LEU A 175 34.41 -10.96 -33.14
CA LEU A 175 35.12 -9.73 -33.53
C LEU A 175 36.63 -9.88 -33.38
N ASP A 176 37.08 -10.52 -32.30
CA ASP A 176 38.50 -10.79 -32.06
C ASP A 176 39.09 -11.70 -33.16
N ILE A 177 38.37 -12.76 -33.58
CA ILE A 177 38.82 -13.62 -34.69
C ILE A 177 38.87 -12.86 -36.02
N GLU A 178 37.85 -12.05 -36.32
CA GLU A 178 37.82 -11.24 -37.55
C GLU A 178 39.01 -10.27 -37.61
N CYS A 179 39.46 -9.77 -36.45
CA CYS A 179 40.64 -8.92 -36.34
C CYS A 179 41.97 -9.68 -36.18
N GLY A 180 41.94 -11.02 -36.15
CA GLY A 180 43.13 -11.88 -36.11
C GLY A 180 43.74 -12.07 -34.72
N TYR A 181 42.97 -11.87 -33.65
CA TYR A 181 43.40 -12.16 -32.28
C TYR A 181 43.23 -13.65 -31.97
N ASP A 182 44.33 -14.31 -31.59
CA ASP A 182 44.34 -15.74 -31.26
C ASP A 182 44.07 -16.05 -29.78
N LYS A 183 44.11 -15.04 -28.90
CA LYS A 183 43.90 -15.17 -27.46
C LYS A 183 43.03 -14.03 -26.94
N PRO A 184 42.16 -14.27 -25.95
CA PRO A 184 41.41 -13.20 -25.31
C PRO A 184 42.32 -12.32 -24.45
N VAL A 185 41.95 -11.04 -24.32
CA VAL A 185 42.65 -10.07 -23.46
C VAL A 185 42.51 -10.46 -21.99
N GLU A 186 41.29 -10.78 -21.55
CA GLU A 186 41.00 -11.35 -20.24
C GLU A 186 40.41 -12.74 -20.40
N SER A 187 40.72 -13.68 -19.50
CA SER A 187 40.29 -15.08 -19.61
C SER A 187 38.75 -15.24 -19.72
N PHE A 188 37.97 -14.29 -19.20
CA PHE A 188 36.49 -14.31 -19.27
C PHE A 188 35.89 -13.53 -20.47
N HIS A 189 36.70 -12.91 -21.32
CA HIS A 189 36.19 -12.18 -22.50
C HIS A 189 35.66 -13.13 -23.58
N TRP A 190 36.15 -14.37 -23.62
CA TRP A 190 35.68 -15.41 -24.53
C TRP A 190 34.85 -16.46 -23.79
N PRO A 191 33.93 -17.15 -24.49
CA PRO A 191 33.23 -18.28 -23.90
C PRO A 191 34.21 -19.38 -23.48
N SER A 192 34.02 -19.95 -22.28
CA SER A 192 34.94 -20.97 -21.73
C SER A 192 35.16 -22.18 -22.65
N HIS A 193 34.16 -22.56 -23.46
CA HIS A 193 34.29 -23.67 -24.41
C HIS A 193 35.27 -23.38 -25.57
N CYS A 194 35.37 -22.13 -26.02
CA CYS A 194 36.32 -21.72 -27.07
C CYS A 194 37.77 -21.73 -26.58
N LEU A 195 37.99 -21.57 -25.27
CA LEU A 195 39.30 -21.70 -24.64
C LEU A 195 39.74 -23.17 -24.48
N LEU A 196 38.78 -24.09 -24.32
CA LEU A 196 39.02 -25.51 -24.10
C LEU A 196 39.35 -26.26 -25.41
N GLU A 197 38.71 -25.91 -26.53
CA GLU A 197 38.97 -26.56 -27.82
C GLU A 197 40.42 -26.37 -28.31
N LYS A 198 41.09 -25.27 -27.93
CA LYS A 198 42.51 -25.05 -28.27
C LYS A 198 43.49 -25.91 -27.45
N LYS A 199 43.07 -26.55 -26.35
CA LYS A 199 43.93 -27.41 -25.50
C LYS A 199 43.94 -28.90 -25.91
N GLN A 200 42.98 -29.38 -26.71
CA GLN A 200 42.87 -30.81 -27.08
C GLN A 200 43.61 -31.22 -28.37
N GLY A 201 44.47 -30.35 -28.92
CA GLY A 201 45.17 -30.57 -30.19
C GLY A 201 46.57 -31.20 -30.12
N VAL A 202 47.05 -31.63 -28.95
CA VAL A 202 48.38 -32.27 -28.81
C VAL A 202 48.23 -33.59 -28.06
N ASN A 203 48.32 -34.70 -28.79
CA ASN A 203 48.76 -35.98 -28.24
C ASN A 203 50.23 -35.82 -27.86
N ASP A 204 50.59 -36.04 -26.59
CA ASP A 204 51.73 -36.89 -26.24
C ASP A 204 51.70 -37.23 -24.75
N GLU A 205 52.20 -38.43 -24.48
CA GLU A 205 52.16 -39.21 -23.25
C GLU A 205 52.93 -38.56 -22.08
N ASP A 206 52.48 -38.86 -20.85
CA ASP A 206 53.23 -38.72 -19.60
C ASP A 206 53.89 -37.37 -19.31
N THR A 207 53.12 -36.43 -18.74
CA THR A 207 53.68 -35.54 -17.71
C THR A 207 52.58 -35.15 -16.72
N GLU A 208 52.67 -35.71 -15.51
CA GLU A 208 52.05 -35.18 -14.31
C GLU A 208 52.68 -33.80 -14.04
N GLU A 209 52.19 -32.76 -14.71
CA GLU A 209 52.64 -31.38 -14.51
C GLU A 209 51.56 -30.60 -13.78
N GLU A 210 51.91 -30.17 -12.58
CA GLU A 210 51.20 -29.24 -11.71
C GLU A 210 50.56 -28.12 -12.53
N VAL A 211 49.24 -28.15 -12.65
CA VAL A 211 48.49 -26.97 -13.10
C VAL A 211 48.53 -26.02 -11.91
N VAL A 212 49.43 -25.06 -12.00
CA VAL A 212 49.57 -23.93 -11.08
C VAL A 212 48.19 -23.28 -10.89
N GLU A 213 47.60 -23.49 -9.71
CA GLU A 213 46.31 -22.94 -9.27
C GLU A 213 46.38 -21.43 -8.93
N GLU A 214 47.43 -20.71 -9.35
CA GLU A 214 47.72 -19.35 -8.82
C GLU A 214 47.11 -18.19 -9.63
N GLU A 215 46.56 -18.40 -10.84
CA GLU A 215 45.90 -17.32 -11.62
C GLU A 215 44.35 -17.40 -11.58
N ASP A 216 43.78 -18.45 -11.00
CA ASP A 216 42.32 -18.67 -10.91
C ASP A 216 41.67 -18.05 -9.66
N GLU A 217 42.46 -17.60 -8.68
CA GLU A 217 41.96 -16.98 -7.45
C GLU A 217 41.33 -15.59 -7.70
N ASP A 218 41.88 -14.81 -8.63
CA ASP A 218 41.41 -13.46 -8.95
C ASP A 218 40.19 -13.44 -9.89
N GLN A 219 40.06 -14.44 -10.77
CA GLN A 219 38.93 -14.61 -11.69
C GLN A 219 37.60 -14.91 -10.94
N CYS A 220 37.70 -15.46 -9.73
CA CYS A 220 36.58 -15.79 -8.85
C CYS A 220 36.09 -14.60 -8.00
N LEU A 221 36.84 -13.50 -7.93
CA LEU A 221 36.49 -12.32 -7.12
C LEU A 221 35.56 -11.33 -7.83
N LEU A 222 35.53 -11.33 -9.16
CA LEU A 222 34.67 -10.45 -9.95
C LEU A 222 33.25 -11.01 -10.11
N SER A 223 32.26 -10.21 -9.74
CA SER A 223 30.84 -10.47 -9.97
C SER A 223 30.55 -10.56 -11.48
N GLU A 224 29.51 -11.29 -11.87
CA GLU A 224 29.06 -11.37 -13.27
C GLU A 224 28.72 -10.00 -13.85
N GLU A 225 28.25 -9.08 -13.00
CA GLU A 225 27.96 -7.69 -13.35
C GLU A 225 29.24 -6.93 -13.73
N GLU A 226 30.31 -7.09 -12.95
CA GLU A 226 31.60 -6.43 -13.18
C GLU A 226 32.29 -7.02 -14.43
N LYS A 227 32.14 -8.34 -14.65
CA LYS A 227 32.59 -9.02 -15.88
C LYS A 227 31.87 -8.49 -17.11
N LEU A 228 30.57 -8.25 -17.02
CA LEU A 228 29.80 -7.67 -18.12
C LEU A 228 30.22 -6.22 -18.39
N GLU A 229 30.43 -5.41 -17.35
CA GLU A 229 30.82 -4.02 -17.49
C GLU A 229 32.21 -3.88 -18.15
N THR A 230 33.19 -4.67 -17.70
CA THR A 230 34.54 -4.71 -18.28
C THR A 230 34.52 -5.15 -19.74
N LEU A 231 33.80 -6.23 -20.06
CA LEU A 231 33.66 -6.72 -21.43
C LEU A 231 32.93 -5.72 -22.34
N THR A 232 31.88 -5.08 -21.84
CA THR A 232 31.16 -4.04 -22.59
C THR A 232 32.06 -2.85 -22.90
N LYS A 233 32.87 -2.40 -21.94
CA LYS A 233 33.87 -1.34 -22.16
C LYS A 233 34.87 -1.73 -23.23
N TYR A 234 35.35 -2.98 -23.23
CA TYR A 234 36.26 -3.49 -24.26
C TYR A 234 35.61 -3.47 -25.66
N LEU A 235 34.39 -4.01 -25.79
CA LEU A 235 33.65 -4.01 -27.07
C LEU A 235 33.41 -2.59 -27.61
N ARG A 236 33.09 -1.64 -26.74
CA ARG A 236 32.83 -0.24 -27.13
C ARG A 236 34.09 0.54 -27.50
N THR A 237 35.22 0.29 -26.83
CA THR A 237 36.47 1.04 -27.06
C THR A 237 37.30 0.47 -28.20
N THR A 238 37.36 -0.86 -28.32
CA THR A 238 38.18 -1.53 -29.34
C THR A 238 37.44 -1.67 -30.66
N TYR A 239 36.16 -2.05 -30.61
CA TYR A 239 35.39 -2.40 -31.81
C TYR A 239 34.28 -1.41 -32.14
N PHE A 240 34.05 -0.40 -31.30
CA PHE A 240 32.88 0.48 -31.38
C PHE A 240 31.60 -0.34 -31.56
N TYR A 241 31.44 -1.42 -30.78
CA TYR A 241 30.31 -2.33 -30.88
C TYR A 241 29.43 -2.24 -29.62
N CYS A 242 28.11 -2.28 -29.81
CA CYS A 242 27.15 -2.36 -28.70
C CYS A 242 26.40 -3.69 -28.77
N ASN A 243 26.47 -4.49 -27.70
CA ASN A 243 25.80 -5.77 -27.59
C ASN A 243 24.26 -5.63 -27.65
N TRP A 244 23.70 -4.60 -27.01
CA TRP A 244 22.25 -4.40 -26.95
C TRP A 244 21.66 -3.84 -28.25
N CYS A 245 22.40 -3.00 -28.97
CA CYS A 245 21.99 -2.54 -30.32
C CYS A 245 22.24 -3.59 -31.40
N GLY A 246 23.19 -4.51 -31.18
CA GLY A 246 23.62 -5.50 -32.17
C GLY A 246 24.37 -4.90 -33.35
N THR A 247 24.94 -3.70 -33.22
CA THR A 247 25.55 -2.95 -34.33
C THR A 247 26.96 -2.49 -34.02
N LYS A 248 27.81 -2.51 -35.05
CA LYS A 248 29.16 -1.92 -35.07
C LYS A 248 29.09 -0.51 -35.65
N TYR A 249 29.68 0.44 -34.94
CA TYR A 249 29.75 1.86 -35.32
C TYR A 249 31.10 2.18 -35.96
N LYS A 250 31.18 3.34 -36.62
CA LYS A 250 32.39 3.72 -37.37
C LYS A 250 33.49 4.26 -36.45
N ASP A 251 33.11 5.14 -35.53
CA ASP A 251 34.00 5.86 -34.63
C ASP A 251 33.34 6.06 -33.26
N LEU A 252 34.13 6.48 -32.27
CA LEU A 252 33.64 6.73 -30.90
C LEU A 252 32.54 7.82 -30.84
N GLU A 253 32.64 8.85 -31.70
CA GLU A 253 31.63 9.91 -31.77
C GLU A 253 30.29 9.40 -32.32
N ASP A 254 30.35 8.48 -33.30
CA ASP A 254 29.19 7.84 -33.91
C ASP A 254 28.48 6.91 -32.90
N LEU A 255 29.27 6.16 -32.11
CA LEU A 255 28.78 5.35 -31.01
C LEU A 255 28.06 6.19 -29.95
N ASN A 256 28.66 7.29 -29.49
CA ASN A 256 28.08 8.13 -28.44
C ASN A 256 26.83 8.89 -28.88
N THR A 257 26.68 9.14 -30.19
CA THR A 257 25.52 9.86 -30.73
C THR A 257 24.34 8.92 -31.00
N ASN A 258 24.63 7.70 -31.45
CA ASN A 258 23.61 6.76 -31.93
C ASN A 258 23.28 5.62 -30.95
N CYS A 259 24.11 5.38 -29.94
CA CYS A 259 23.86 4.36 -28.92
C CYS A 259 23.28 5.01 -27.65
N PRO A 260 22.11 4.55 -27.14
CA PRO A 260 21.46 5.09 -25.95
C PRO A 260 22.31 5.08 -24.67
N GLY A 261 23.24 4.13 -24.53
CA GLY A 261 24.21 4.10 -23.44
C GLY A 261 24.98 2.78 -23.39
N ASP A 262 25.50 2.42 -22.22
CA ASP A 262 26.38 1.27 -21.98
C ASP A 262 25.79 0.22 -21.03
N THR A 263 24.52 0.34 -20.67
CA THR A 263 23.78 -0.63 -19.84
C THR A 263 22.57 -1.19 -20.59
N ALA A 264 22.09 -2.37 -20.18
CA ALA A 264 20.91 -2.99 -20.75
C ALA A 264 19.65 -2.11 -20.60
N ASP A 265 19.48 -1.49 -19.43
CA ASP A 265 18.26 -0.76 -19.03
C ASP A 265 17.92 0.43 -19.95
N VAL A 266 18.91 1.02 -20.63
CA VAL A 266 18.69 2.16 -21.54
C VAL A 266 18.35 1.74 -22.98
N HIS A 267 18.32 0.44 -23.24
CA HIS A 267 18.01 -0.15 -24.54
C HIS A 267 16.70 -0.94 -24.55
N GLU A 268 15.94 -0.93 -23.45
CA GLU A 268 14.58 -1.52 -23.35
C GLU A 268 13.48 -0.66 -24.00
#